data_AF-A0A9E4AJR1-F1
#
_entry.id   AF-A0A9E4AJR1-F1
#
_cell.length_a   1.000
_cell.length_b   1.000
_cell.length_c   1.000
_cell.angle_alpha   90.00
_cell.angle_beta   90.00
_cell.angle_gamma   90.00
#
_symmetry.space_group_name_H-M   'P 1'
#
loop_
_entity.id
_entity.type
_entity.pdbx_description
1 polymer ?
#
loop_
_entity_poly.entity_id
_entity_poly.type
_entity_poly.pdbx_seq_one_letter_code
_entity_poly.pdbx_strand_id
1 'polypeptide(L)'
;MKKIIIILIVLVVLVASVITVFSVNYFMLGKPMAETLKSDSRNSGIRIAARYGNYLLPSLLVIDVKEVSDENSAADVFRVLLQYASEIQKMEFEKVNLNSKGKAKFYLKGDYFRELGEEYDFQNPVYTMRTFPENVYNLDGQKAFPTWTGGIIGVTGKQIEDFNEFHKQWYINDLFE
;
A
#
# COMPACT_ATOMS: atom_id res chain seq x y z
N MET A 1 40.60 -29.03 4.55
CA MET A 1 39.32 -29.74 4.26
C MET A 1 38.18 -29.31 5.18
N LYS A 2 38.23 -29.53 6.51
CA LYS A 2 37.15 -29.11 7.44
C LYS A 2 36.76 -27.63 7.34
N LYS A 3 37.73 -26.71 7.24
CA LYS A 3 37.47 -25.27 7.08
C LYS A 3 36.72 -24.93 5.77
N ILE A 4 37.06 -25.60 4.66
CA ILE A 4 36.41 -25.41 3.36
C ILE A 4 34.97 -25.90 3.41
N ILE A 5 34.72 -27.06 4.03
CA ILE A 5 33.37 -27.61 4.21
C ILE A 5 32.51 -26.66 5.06
N ILE A 6 33.06 -26.11 6.15
CA ILE A 6 32.35 -25.13 6.98
C ILE A 6 31.99 -23.87 6.17
N ILE A 7 32.93 -23.34 5.38
CA ILE A 7 32.68 -22.17 4.52
C ILE A 7 31.54 -22.45 3.52
N LEU A 8 31.56 -23.63 2.88
CA LEU A 8 30.50 -24.01 1.93
C LEU A 8 29.13 -24.14 2.60
N ILE A 9 29.08 -24.73 3.80
CA ILE A 9 27.82 -24.85 4.55
C ILE A 9 27.29 -23.45 4.91
N VAL A 10 28.15 -22.55 5.41
CA VAL A 10 27.74 -21.17 5.72
C VAL A 10 27.20 -20.46 4.49
N LEU A 11 27.86 -20.62 3.33
CA LEU A 11 27.41 -20.03 2.07
C LEU A 11 26.02 -20.57 1.66
N VAL A 12 25.82 -21.89 1.75
CA VAL A 12 24.52 -22.52 1.42
C VAL A 12 23.42 -22.00 2.35
N VAL A 13 23.69 -21.89 3.65
CA VAL A 13 22.73 -21.35 4.61
C VAL A 13 22.39 -19.91 4.28
N LEU A 14 23.38 -19.05 4.01
CA LEU A 14 23.14 -17.66 3.63
C LEU A 14 22.27 -17.54 2.37
N VAL A 15 22.57 -18.31 1.34
CA VAL A 15 21.77 -18.33 0.10
C VAL A 15 20.34 -18.80 0.37
N ALA A 16 20.18 -19.88 1.14
CA ALA A 16 18.86 -20.40 1.50
C ALA A 16 18.05 -19.39 2.34
N SER A 17 18.70 -18.64 3.23
CA SER A 17 18.05 -17.57 4.00
C SER A 17 17.54 -16.46 3.10
N VAL A 18 18.37 -16.00 2.14
CA VAL A 18 17.96 -14.95 1.19
C VAL A 18 16.78 -15.42 0.34
N ILE A 19 16.83 -16.64 -0.21
CA ILE A 19 15.73 -17.21 -0.99
C ILE A 19 14.44 -17.26 -0.17
N THR A 20 14.52 -17.75 1.07
CA THR A 20 13.37 -17.83 1.97
C THR A 20 12.73 -16.46 2.20
N VAL A 21 13.53 -15.43 2.47
CA VAL A 21 13.03 -14.05 2.69
C VAL A 21 12.28 -13.54 1.46
N PHE A 22 12.85 -13.68 0.27
CA PHE A 22 12.19 -13.27 -0.97
C PHE A 22 10.93 -14.08 -1.27
N SER A 23 10.95 -15.39 -1.05
CA SER A 23 9.79 -16.26 -1.23
C SER A 23 8.64 -15.87 -0.29
N VAL A 24 8.92 -15.63 1.00
CA VAL A 24 7.91 -15.21 1.97
C VAL A 24 7.26 -13.88 1.54
N ASN A 25 8.05 -12.87 1.17
CA ASN A 25 7.50 -11.60 0.70
C ASN A 25 6.65 -11.76 -0.56
N TYR A 26 7.12 -12.59 -1.51
CA TYR A 26 6.37 -12.86 -2.73
C TYR A 26 5.05 -13.57 -2.42
N PHE A 27 5.06 -14.70 -1.71
CA PHE A 27 3.84 -15.48 -1.51
C PHE A 27 2.83 -14.80 -0.59
N MET A 28 3.29 -14.07 0.45
CA MET A 28 2.40 -13.47 1.43
C MET A 28 1.81 -12.14 0.94
N LEU A 29 2.55 -11.34 0.18
CA LEU A 29 2.15 -9.95 -0.14
C LEU A 29 2.21 -9.65 -1.63
N GLY A 30 3.30 -10.03 -2.30
CA GLY A 30 3.50 -9.72 -3.72
C GLY A 30 2.53 -10.47 -4.66
N LYS A 31 2.29 -11.75 -4.40
CA LYS A 31 1.38 -12.60 -5.16
C LYS A 31 -0.07 -12.15 -4.99
N PRO A 32 -0.60 -11.93 -3.76
CA PRO A 32 -1.94 -11.35 -3.60
C PRO A 32 -2.11 -10.02 -4.32
N MET A 33 -1.10 -9.12 -4.26
CA MET A 33 -1.15 -7.85 -5.01
C MET A 33 -1.23 -8.08 -6.53
N ALA A 34 -0.43 -9.03 -7.06
CA ALA A 34 -0.48 -9.38 -8.47
C ALA A 34 -1.80 -10.01 -8.88
N GLU A 35 -2.44 -10.78 -7.99
CA GLU A 35 -3.78 -11.36 -8.21
C GLU A 35 -4.85 -10.26 -8.19
N THR A 36 -4.79 -9.30 -7.25
CA THR A 36 -5.65 -8.11 -7.24
C THR A 36 -5.55 -7.29 -8.53
N LEU A 37 -4.34 -7.02 -9.01
CA LEU A 37 -4.13 -6.27 -10.25
C LEU A 37 -4.67 -7.01 -11.49
N LYS A 38 -4.78 -8.33 -11.45
CA LYS A 38 -5.27 -9.17 -12.57
C LYS A 38 -6.75 -9.50 -12.50
N SER A 39 -7.36 -9.50 -11.31
CA SER A 39 -8.74 -9.94 -11.10
C SER A 39 -9.78 -8.97 -11.67
N ASP A 40 -9.40 -7.71 -11.91
CA ASP A 40 -10.27 -6.66 -12.43
C ASP A 40 -9.62 -5.97 -13.62
N SER A 41 -10.24 -6.03 -14.80
CA SER A 41 -9.70 -5.44 -16.03
C SER A 41 -9.49 -3.92 -15.94
N ARG A 42 -10.22 -3.25 -15.03
CA ARG A 42 -10.06 -1.81 -14.75
C ARG A 42 -8.72 -1.48 -14.07
N ASN A 43 -7.99 -2.48 -13.57
CA ASN A 43 -6.64 -2.32 -13.02
C ASN A 43 -5.55 -2.27 -14.09
N SER A 44 -5.91 -2.51 -15.35
CA SER A 44 -4.96 -2.41 -16.46
C SER A 44 -4.30 -1.02 -16.48
N GLY A 45 -2.98 -1.01 -16.67
CA GLY A 45 -2.17 0.21 -16.65
C GLY A 45 -1.61 0.59 -15.27
N ILE A 46 -1.99 -0.11 -14.19
CA ILE A 46 -1.49 0.15 -12.84
C ILE A 46 -0.48 -0.92 -12.42
N ARG A 47 0.67 -0.50 -11.89
CA ARG A 47 1.68 -1.39 -11.30
C ARG A 47 2.00 -0.98 -9.88
N ILE A 48 1.69 -1.86 -8.94
CA ILE A 48 1.96 -1.70 -7.51
C ILE A 48 2.70 -2.94 -7.02
N ALA A 49 3.70 -2.74 -6.16
CA ALA A 49 4.40 -3.81 -5.47
C ALA A 49 4.07 -3.79 -3.98
N ALA A 50 3.85 -4.95 -3.39
CA ALA A 50 3.65 -5.11 -1.96
C ALA A 50 4.73 -6.00 -1.33
N ARG A 51 5.19 -5.64 -0.14
CA ARG A 51 6.23 -6.37 0.61
C ARG A 51 6.22 -5.99 2.08
N TYR A 52 6.92 -6.75 2.90
CA TYR A 52 7.21 -6.38 4.28
C TYR A 52 8.26 -5.27 4.34
N GLY A 53 8.22 -4.48 5.41
CA GLY A 53 9.21 -3.45 5.71
C GLY A 53 10.63 -4.02 5.70
N ASN A 54 11.53 -3.45 4.90
CA ASN A 54 12.89 -3.95 4.70
C ASN A 54 12.95 -5.46 4.39
N TYR A 55 11.90 -6.03 3.79
CA TYR A 55 11.70 -7.46 3.54
C TYR A 55 11.62 -8.37 4.78
N LEU A 56 11.76 -7.84 5.99
CA LEU A 56 11.93 -8.63 7.21
C LEU A 56 10.99 -8.23 8.36
N LEU A 57 10.37 -7.05 8.29
CA LEU A 57 9.52 -6.53 9.36
C LEU A 57 8.04 -6.83 9.09
N PRO A 58 7.46 -7.89 9.70
CA PRO A 58 6.11 -8.32 9.40
C PRO A 58 5.03 -7.32 9.84
N SER A 59 5.32 -6.48 10.84
CA SER A 59 4.38 -5.45 11.32
C SER A 59 4.24 -4.25 10.38
N LEU A 60 5.07 -4.17 9.34
CA LEU A 60 5.06 -3.07 8.38
C LEU A 60 4.75 -3.59 6.97
N LEU A 61 3.60 -3.24 6.43
CA LEU A 61 3.29 -3.42 5.02
C LEU A 61 3.83 -2.24 4.22
N VAL A 62 4.42 -2.49 3.05
CA VAL A 62 4.79 -1.46 2.09
C VAL A 62 3.99 -1.67 0.81
N ILE A 63 3.20 -0.67 0.42
CA ILE A 63 2.49 -0.60 -0.85
C ILE A 63 3.17 0.47 -1.70
N ASP A 64 3.76 0.06 -2.82
CA ASP A 64 4.69 0.88 -3.58
C ASP A 64 4.21 1.03 -5.02
N VAL A 65 3.63 2.20 -5.33
CA VAL A 65 3.19 2.54 -6.68
C VAL A 65 4.42 2.70 -7.56
N LYS A 66 4.49 1.91 -8.64
CA LYS A 66 5.62 1.93 -9.58
C LYS A 66 5.30 2.73 -10.81
N GLU A 67 4.17 2.41 -11.42
CA GLU A 67 3.74 2.97 -12.69
C GLU A 67 2.21 3.06 -12.69
N VAL A 68 1.69 4.10 -13.32
CA VAL A 68 0.26 4.33 -13.55
C VAL A 68 0.15 4.90 -14.96
N SER A 69 -0.69 4.33 -15.81
CA SER A 69 -0.92 4.83 -17.17
C SER A 69 -1.64 6.18 -17.13
N ASP A 70 -1.44 7.02 -18.14
CA ASP A 70 -2.12 8.32 -18.30
C ASP A 70 -3.66 8.17 -18.46
N GLU A 71 -4.12 6.96 -18.81
CA GLU A 71 -5.56 6.64 -18.92
C GLU A 71 -6.20 6.30 -17.56
N ASN A 72 -5.40 6.05 -16.52
CA ASN A 72 -5.89 5.69 -15.20
C ASN A 72 -6.09 6.94 -14.32
N SER A 73 -7.18 6.94 -13.55
CA SER A 73 -7.48 8.00 -12.60
C SER A 73 -6.96 7.70 -11.19
N ALA A 74 -6.95 8.72 -10.34
CA ALA A 74 -6.71 8.56 -8.90
C ALA A 74 -7.67 7.54 -8.26
N ALA A 75 -8.93 7.53 -8.69
CA ALA A 75 -9.93 6.58 -8.21
C ALA A 75 -9.62 5.14 -8.59
N ASP A 76 -8.95 4.89 -9.73
CA ASP A 76 -8.55 3.54 -10.13
C ASP A 76 -7.44 2.99 -9.23
N VAL A 77 -6.44 3.82 -8.92
CA VAL A 77 -5.37 3.43 -7.97
C VAL A 77 -5.94 3.25 -6.57
N PHE A 78 -6.88 4.10 -6.15
CA PHE A 78 -7.56 3.94 -4.87
C PHE A 78 -8.38 2.64 -4.81
N ARG A 79 -9.07 2.29 -5.89
CA ARG A 79 -9.80 1.02 -5.98
C ARG A 79 -8.87 -0.19 -5.85
N VAL A 80 -7.68 -0.16 -6.46
CA VAL A 80 -6.65 -1.21 -6.26
C VAL A 80 -6.26 -1.31 -4.79
N LEU A 81 -6.06 -0.17 -4.11
CA LEU A 81 -5.71 -0.14 -2.69
C LEU A 81 -6.79 -0.83 -1.84
N LEU A 82 -8.08 -0.52 -2.09
CA LEU A 82 -9.19 -1.14 -1.37
C LEU A 82 -9.36 -2.64 -1.69
N GLN A 83 -9.26 -3.01 -2.97
CA GLN A 83 -9.29 -4.41 -3.39
C GLN A 83 -8.18 -5.22 -2.73
N TYR A 84 -6.98 -4.65 -2.66
CA TYR A 84 -5.85 -5.30 -2.02
C TYR A 84 -6.05 -5.41 -0.51
N ALA A 85 -6.55 -4.35 0.14
CA ALA A 85 -6.91 -4.39 1.55
C ALA A 85 -7.88 -5.53 1.86
N SER A 86 -8.89 -5.72 1.01
CA SER A 86 -9.87 -6.82 1.16
C SER A 86 -9.25 -8.21 0.98
N GLU A 87 -8.35 -8.37 0.01
CA GLU A 87 -7.66 -9.63 -0.25
C GLU A 87 -6.82 -10.08 0.95
N ILE A 88 -6.13 -9.15 1.62
CA ILE A 88 -5.23 -9.47 2.73
C ILE A 88 -5.78 -9.10 4.12
N GLN A 89 -7.08 -8.82 4.25
CA GLN A 89 -7.72 -8.33 5.48
C GLN A 89 -7.53 -9.23 6.72
N LYS A 90 -7.18 -10.51 6.53
CA LYS A 90 -6.87 -11.45 7.63
C LYS A 90 -5.48 -11.23 8.24
N MET A 91 -4.64 -10.42 7.61
CA MET A 91 -3.29 -10.10 8.08
C MET A 91 -3.33 -8.85 8.97
N GLU A 92 -2.46 -8.83 9.98
CA GLU A 92 -2.34 -7.69 10.90
C GLU A 92 -1.02 -6.96 10.68
N PHE A 93 -1.11 -5.65 10.60
CA PHE A 93 0.04 -4.75 10.52
C PHE A 93 -0.12 -3.65 11.57
N GLU A 94 1.00 -3.13 12.08
CA GLU A 94 0.98 -1.89 12.85
C GLU A 94 0.84 -0.68 11.93
N LYS A 95 1.53 -0.72 10.78
CA LYS A 95 1.55 0.36 9.80
C LYS A 95 1.53 -0.17 8.37
N VAL A 96 0.93 0.62 7.49
CA VAL A 96 0.97 0.43 6.04
C VAL A 96 1.61 1.65 5.41
N ASN A 97 2.86 1.52 4.97
CA ASN A 97 3.58 2.57 4.27
C ASN A 97 3.09 2.66 2.82
N LEU A 98 2.76 3.88 2.43
CA LEU A 98 2.39 4.25 1.07
C LEU A 98 3.61 4.86 0.41
N ASN A 99 4.18 4.11 -0.52
CA ASN A 99 5.38 4.47 -1.26
C ASN A 99 5.05 4.79 -2.71
N SER A 100 5.92 5.58 -3.33
CA SER A 100 5.97 5.79 -4.77
C SER A 100 7.42 5.67 -5.25
N LYS A 101 7.64 4.87 -6.30
CA LYS A 101 8.96 4.57 -6.88
C LYS A 101 10.02 4.23 -5.80
N GLY A 102 9.62 3.53 -4.74
CA GLY A 102 10.49 3.11 -3.64
C GLY A 102 10.64 4.11 -2.49
N LYS A 103 10.18 5.36 -2.63
CA LYS A 103 10.24 6.39 -1.59
C LYS A 103 8.96 6.36 -0.75
N ALA A 104 9.09 6.36 0.58
CA ALA A 104 7.94 6.47 1.48
C ALA A 104 7.37 7.90 1.44
N LYS A 105 6.05 8.01 1.43
CA LYS A 105 5.34 9.30 1.33
C LYS A 105 4.42 9.51 2.53
N PHE A 106 3.61 8.50 2.81
CA PHE A 106 2.65 8.48 3.91
C PHE A 106 2.62 7.12 4.59
N TYR A 107 1.88 7.04 5.69
CA TYR A 107 1.43 5.75 6.20
C TYR A 107 -0.02 5.79 6.68
N LEU A 108 -0.65 4.62 6.70
CA LEU A 108 -1.90 4.35 7.39
C LEU A 108 -1.62 3.51 8.64
N LYS A 109 -2.45 3.64 9.67
CA LYS A 109 -2.47 2.64 10.73
C LYS A 109 -3.01 1.32 10.16
N GLY A 110 -2.44 0.20 10.60
CA GLY A 110 -2.82 -1.09 10.02
C GLY A 110 -4.22 -1.58 10.42
N ASP A 111 -4.74 -1.15 11.56
CA ASP A 111 -6.14 -1.39 11.97
C ASP A 111 -7.12 -0.73 10.99
N TYR A 112 -6.89 0.53 10.63
CA TYR A 112 -7.68 1.24 9.63
C TYR A 112 -7.56 0.61 8.23
N PHE A 113 -6.35 0.17 7.84
CA PHE A 113 -6.20 -0.53 6.56
C PHE A 113 -6.97 -1.86 6.51
N ARG A 114 -7.03 -2.59 7.63
CA ARG A 114 -7.87 -3.79 7.73
C ARG A 114 -9.35 -3.46 7.63
N GLU A 115 -9.80 -2.42 8.34
CA GLU A 115 -11.18 -1.91 8.27
C GLU A 115 -11.59 -1.61 6.82
N LEU A 116 -10.73 -0.96 6.03
CA LEU A 116 -10.98 -0.73 4.60
C LEU A 116 -11.21 -2.03 3.80
N GLY A 117 -10.50 -3.10 4.16
CA GLY A 117 -10.63 -4.39 3.51
C GLY A 117 -11.92 -5.13 3.90
N GLU A 118 -12.29 -5.05 5.18
CA GLU A 118 -13.53 -5.61 5.73
C GLU A 118 -14.75 -4.89 5.16
N GLU A 119 -14.68 -3.56 5.01
CA GLU A 119 -15.76 -2.71 4.52
C GLU A 119 -15.92 -2.73 2.99
N TYR A 120 -14.95 -3.26 2.24
CA TYR A 120 -14.89 -3.14 0.78
C TYR A 120 -16.17 -3.57 0.05
N ASP A 121 -16.84 -4.63 0.50
CA ASP A 121 -17.99 -5.22 -0.20
C ASP A 121 -19.32 -4.47 0.06
N PHE A 122 -19.42 -3.67 1.12
CA PHE A 122 -20.70 -3.09 1.55
C PHE A 122 -20.66 -1.57 1.79
N GLN A 123 -19.48 -0.99 2.02
CA GLN A 123 -19.34 0.44 2.23
C GLN A 123 -19.45 1.21 0.93
N ASN A 124 -20.00 2.42 1.00
CA ASN A 124 -20.11 3.29 -0.16
C ASN A 124 -18.71 3.81 -0.57
N PRO A 125 -18.20 3.52 -1.79
CA PRO A 125 -16.87 3.95 -2.21
C PRO A 125 -16.66 5.46 -2.15
N VAL A 126 -17.70 6.26 -2.41
CA VAL A 126 -17.64 7.73 -2.34
C VAL A 126 -17.46 8.19 -0.90
N TYR A 127 -18.07 7.50 0.06
CA TYR A 127 -17.88 7.79 1.47
C TYR A 127 -16.43 7.51 1.89
N THR A 128 -15.91 6.32 1.53
CA THR A 128 -14.53 5.93 1.82
C THR A 128 -13.53 6.91 1.20
N MET A 129 -13.71 7.31 -0.06
CA MET A 129 -12.85 8.31 -0.71
C MET A 129 -12.81 9.63 0.06
N ARG A 130 -13.96 10.09 0.57
CA ARG A 130 -14.06 11.37 1.29
C ARG A 130 -13.39 11.34 2.65
N THR A 131 -13.50 10.25 3.39
CA THR A 131 -13.01 10.16 4.78
C THR A 131 -11.60 9.57 4.88
N PHE A 132 -11.11 8.92 3.82
CA PHE A 132 -9.79 8.31 3.79
C PHE A 132 -8.63 9.27 4.10
N PRO A 133 -8.54 10.48 3.52
CA PRO A 133 -7.42 11.40 3.78
C PRO A 133 -7.24 11.72 5.27
N GLU A 134 -8.34 11.76 6.03
CA GLU A 134 -8.30 12.05 7.47
C GLU A 134 -7.59 10.97 8.30
N ASN A 135 -7.34 9.80 7.72
CA ASN A 135 -6.63 8.66 8.32
C ASN A 135 -5.23 8.47 7.74
N VAL A 136 -4.77 9.38 6.87
CA VAL A 136 -3.42 9.38 6.32
C VAL A 136 -2.49 10.17 7.24
N TYR A 137 -1.31 9.61 7.49
CA TYR A 137 -0.29 10.21 8.34
C TYR A 137 0.98 10.50 7.54
N ASN A 138 1.62 11.62 7.86
CA ASN A 138 2.99 11.93 7.45
C ASN A 138 3.97 10.99 8.16
N LEU A 139 5.19 10.86 7.64
CA LEU A 139 6.20 9.96 8.22
C LEU A 139 6.66 10.38 9.63
N ASP A 140 6.42 11.64 10.02
CA ASP A 140 6.67 12.16 11.37
C ASP A 140 5.56 11.78 12.38
N GLY A 141 4.49 11.14 11.92
CA GLY A 141 3.37 10.69 12.75
C GLY A 141 2.22 11.69 12.91
N GLN A 142 2.31 12.87 12.30
CA GLN A 142 1.21 13.83 12.27
C GLN A 142 0.18 13.44 11.20
N LYS A 143 -1.09 13.84 11.36
CA LYS A 143 -2.08 13.69 10.29
C LYS A 143 -1.63 14.49 9.06
N ALA A 144 -1.67 13.87 7.90
CA ALA A 144 -1.32 14.51 6.63
C ALA A 144 -2.42 15.48 6.16
N PHE A 145 -3.68 15.14 6.46
CA PHE A 145 -4.85 15.95 6.11
C PHE A 145 -5.70 16.24 7.36
N PRO A 146 -6.33 17.43 7.43
CA PRO A 146 -7.17 17.79 8.55
C PRO A 146 -8.51 17.03 8.54
N THR A 147 -9.19 17.02 9.67
CA THR A 147 -10.61 16.63 9.75
C THR A 147 -11.47 17.89 9.64
N TRP A 148 -12.44 17.87 8.73
CA TRP A 148 -13.30 19.01 8.48
C TRP A 148 -14.58 18.96 9.31
N THR A 149 -15.01 20.12 9.81
CA THR A 149 -16.27 20.29 10.53
C THR A 149 -17.09 21.42 9.91
N GLY A 150 -18.43 21.34 10.01
CA GLY A 150 -19.35 22.35 9.46
C GLY A 150 -20.48 21.75 8.62
N GLY A 151 -21.02 22.56 7.70
CA GLY A 151 -22.12 22.14 6.83
C GLY A 151 -21.69 21.07 5.81
N ILE A 152 -22.58 20.11 5.54
CA ILE A 152 -22.26 18.90 4.76
C ILE A 152 -21.69 19.19 3.37
N ILE A 153 -22.17 20.25 2.69
CA ILE A 153 -21.69 20.63 1.35
C ILE A 153 -20.23 21.10 1.41
N GLY A 154 -19.92 21.98 2.36
CA GLY A 154 -18.57 22.52 2.52
C GLY A 154 -17.57 21.44 2.95
N VAL A 155 -17.96 20.61 3.92
CA VAL A 155 -17.14 19.49 4.42
C VAL A 155 -16.86 18.49 3.28
N THR A 156 -17.89 18.11 2.52
CA THR A 156 -17.73 17.16 1.40
C THR A 156 -16.82 17.71 0.32
N GLY A 157 -16.93 19.00 -0.01
CA GLY A 157 -16.03 19.64 -0.99
C GLY A 157 -14.57 19.55 -0.55
N LYS A 158 -14.29 19.90 0.71
CA LYS A 158 -12.92 19.83 1.26
C LYS A 158 -12.36 18.42 1.34
N GLN A 159 -13.17 17.45 1.73
CA GLN A 159 -12.79 16.03 1.73
C GLN A 159 -12.38 15.53 0.32
N ILE A 160 -13.09 15.96 -0.72
CA ILE A 160 -12.72 15.61 -2.11
C ILE A 160 -11.46 16.35 -2.57
N GLU A 161 -11.26 17.62 -2.17
CA GLU A 161 -10.01 18.33 -2.41
C GLU A 161 -8.82 17.57 -1.80
N ASP A 162 -8.93 17.16 -0.52
CA ASP A 162 -7.91 16.41 0.19
C ASP A 162 -7.64 15.04 -0.44
N PHE A 163 -8.68 14.35 -0.92
CA PHE A 163 -8.51 13.07 -1.63
C PHE A 163 -7.68 13.23 -2.91
N ASN A 164 -7.97 14.26 -3.70
CA ASN A 164 -7.20 14.54 -4.91
C ASN A 164 -5.76 14.95 -4.57
N GLU A 165 -5.58 15.75 -3.53
CA GLU A 165 -4.27 16.21 -3.08
C GLU A 165 -3.42 15.06 -2.50
N PHE A 166 -4.03 14.13 -1.77
CA PHE A 166 -3.40 12.89 -1.33
C PHE A 166 -2.79 12.12 -2.50
N HIS A 167 -3.54 11.88 -3.57
CA HIS A 167 -3.01 11.15 -4.73
C HIS A 167 -1.90 11.90 -5.46
N LYS A 168 -1.98 13.23 -5.52
CA LYS A 168 -0.90 14.07 -6.06
C LYS A 168 0.41 13.86 -5.32
N GLN A 169 0.36 13.98 -4.00
CA GLN A 169 1.53 13.87 -3.14
C GLN A 169 2.02 12.43 -2.99
N TRP A 170 1.13 11.44 -3.08
CA TRP A 170 1.49 10.04 -2.96
C TRP A 170 2.28 9.57 -4.18
N TYR A 171 1.77 9.72 -5.40
CA TYR A 171 2.46 9.17 -6.58
C TYR A 171 2.39 10.02 -7.85
N ILE A 172 1.36 10.84 -8.07
CA ILE A 172 1.20 11.52 -9.38
C ILE A 172 2.34 12.50 -9.63
N ASN A 173 2.77 13.25 -8.61
CA ASN A 173 3.90 14.18 -8.75
C ASN A 173 5.19 13.46 -9.17
N ASP A 174 5.34 12.18 -8.80
CA ASP A 174 6.52 11.38 -9.15
C ASP A 174 6.39 10.76 -10.56
N LEU A 175 5.24 10.78 -11.22
CA LEU A 175 5.09 10.19 -12.56
C LEU A 175 5.87 10.96 -13.63
N PHE A 176 6.09 12.26 -13.40
CA PHE A 176 6.79 13.17 -14.31
C PHE A 176 8.28 13.36 -13.98
N GLU A 177 8.79 12.67 -12.96
CA GLU A 177 10.21 12.60 -12.56
C GLU A 177 10.90 11.33 -13.08
#